data_AF-A0A0F3ISB8-F1
#
_entry.id   AF-A0A0F3ISB8-F1
#
_cell.length_a   1.000
_cell.length_b   1.000
_cell.length_c   1.000
_cell.angle_alpha   90.00
_cell.angle_beta   90.00
_cell.angle_gamma   90.00
#
_symmetry.space_group_name_H-M   'P 1'
#
loop_
_entity.id
_entity.type
_entity.pdbx_description
1 polymer ?
#
loop_
_entity_poly.entity_id
_entity_poly.type
_entity_poly.pdbx_seq_one_letter_code
_entity_poly.pdbx_strand_id
1 'polypeptide(L)'
;MNPWEPHWPNPADFPFNYYNLLQRTTEHGIASVGGTPAAEQRIAIIGAGYAGLTVARELFRCGYKNITIFEADDRIGGRAYPIMPKSKSGRPLDGITPFELGAMRIPLFTPENGQAGGNSLTAYFLETYRQQYQDFPNPGSPVTTTGIYVNEGFGPEIDALTFHGLLRWAPTENAMLPPTPGLQQVYLAWQAWSHNVKAWVSRRYGATQDWREYWQKIVQAYEFHTFRDVALLPRKQFYGLDGTTCPDHAAANAEGDFGGLGLDPVQTEIFYTIGTGDGSWGAFFDVAALYPIRTLIFGFATDHKLLGHIPAEVAAALPLPKSARSQGVCPDSHGHQFEMPLLAGVSATPALHLFQPVTCRGAQSGTSFYQNLGAFRADGRGLSLLTSTRVRYIDRFEDTYRLTTETGAGASYDHLIVTAPGWSMQMNTSFGTNFLEEIFVNPSDGNNFWPPMASWKGIKMSHNITSSKIFYKLKQRFWAVSDIPQ
;
A
#
# COMPACT_ATOMS: atom_id res chain seq x y z
N MET A 1 16.14 -24.77 1.31
CA MET A 1 14.99 -23.85 1.28
C MET A 1 14.87 -23.28 -0.12
N ASN A 2 13.65 -23.22 -0.66
CA ASN A 2 13.38 -22.66 -1.97
C ASN A 2 13.51 -21.13 -1.89
N PRO A 3 14.38 -20.48 -2.71
CA PRO A 3 14.67 -19.05 -2.57
C PRO A 3 13.47 -18.13 -2.92
N TRP A 4 12.41 -18.69 -3.48
CA TRP A 4 11.20 -17.95 -3.86
C TRP A 4 10.15 -17.94 -2.76
N GLU A 5 10.36 -18.72 -1.70
CA GLU A 5 9.48 -18.73 -0.53
C GLU A 5 9.80 -17.50 0.35
N PRO A 6 8.81 -16.64 0.63
CA PRO A 6 9.01 -15.49 1.51
C PRO A 6 8.96 -15.91 2.98
N HIS A 7 9.49 -15.06 3.85
CA HIS A 7 9.24 -15.20 5.28
C HIS A 7 7.85 -14.67 5.62
N TRP A 8 7.19 -15.28 6.59
CA TRP A 8 5.96 -14.74 7.16
C TRP A 8 6.29 -13.66 8.22
N PRO A 9 5.56 -12.53 8.28
CA PRO A 9 4.48 -12.10 7.37
C PRO A 9 5.01 -11.51 6.06
N ASN A 10 4.25 -11.57 4.97
CA ASN A 10 4.61 -10.98 3.67
C ASN A 10 3.37 -10.38 2.99
N PRO A 11 3.49 -9.28 2.23
CA PRO A 11 2.35 -8.53 1.69
C PRO A 11 1.51 -9.28 0.64
N ALA A 12 2.04 -10.35 0.03
CA ALA A 12 1.38 -11.04 -1.07
C ALA A 12 0.58 -12.25 -0.58
N ASP A 13 -0.63 -12.41 -1.08
CA ASP A 13 -1.46 -13.60 -0.86
C ASP A 13 -0.90 -14.83 -1.61
N PHE A 14 -0.25 -14.61 -2.74
CA PHE A 14 0.67 -15.56 -3.35
C PHE A 14 2.05 -15.45 -2.67
N PRO A 15 2.50 -16.49 -1.95
CA PRO A 15 3.73 -16.44 -1.16
C PRO A 15 4.95 -16.49 -2.10
N PHE A 16 5.32 -15.32 -2.63
CA PHE A 16 6.47 -15.12 -3.50
C PHE A 16 7.38 -14.03 -2.96
N ASN A 17 8.66 -14.32 -2.91
CA ASN A 17 9.67 -13.41 -2.41
C ASN A 17 10.07 -12.36 -3.47
N TYR A 18 9.25 -11.32 -3.63
CA TYR A 18 9.51 -10.20 -4.54
C TYR A 18 10.78 -9.42 -4.20
N TYR A 19 11.15 -9.33 -2.91
CA TYR A 19 12.40 -8.71 -2.49
C TYR A 19 13.59 -9.47 -3.08
N ASN A 20 13.63 -10.80 -2.91
CA ASN A 20 14.69 -11.64 -3.46
C ASN A 20 14.73 -11.60 -5.00
N LEU A 21 13.57 -11.51 -5.67
CA LEU A 21 13.53 -11.29 -7.13
C LEU A 21 14.30 -10.03 -7.53
N LEU A 22 13.99 -8.89 -6.91
CA LEU A 22 14.66 -7.63 -7.26
C LEU A 22 16.13 -7.61 -6.82
N GLN A 23 16.44 -8.18 -5.66
CA GLN A 23 17.82 -8.31 -5.18
C GLN A 23 18.68 -9.10 -6.15
N ARG A 24 18.23 -10.28 -6.61
CA ARG A 24 18.96 -11.11 -7.57
C ARG A 24 19.06 -10.51 -8.97
N THR A 25 18.19 -9.57 -9.29
CA THR A 25 18.14 -8.90 -10.60
C THR A 25 18.68 -7.47 -10.55
N THR A 26 19.34 -7.08 -9.45
CA THR A 26 19.87 -5.72 -9.23
C THR A 26 20.74 -5.24 -10.40
N GLU A 27 21.60 -6.11 -10.93
CA GLU A 27 22.53 -5.74 -12.01
C GLU A 27 21.93 -5.78 -13.42
N HIS A 28 20.75 -6.39 -13.62
CA HIS A 28 20.31 -6.80 -14.97
C HIS A 28 18.85 -6.49 -15.31
N GLY A 29 17.99 -6.21 -14.33
CA GLY A 29 16.54 -6.10 -14.53
C GLY A 29 15.83 -7.46 -14.41
N ILE A 30 14.52 -7.45 -14.17
CA ILE A 30 13.72 -8.67 -13.96
C ILE A 30 13.60 -9.55 -15.23
N ALA A 31 13.92 -8.98 -16.39
CA ALA A 31 14.09 -9.64 -17.67
C ALA A 31 15.11 -8.86 -18.51
N SER A 32 15.48 -9.39 -19.68
CA SER A 32 16.34 -8.69 -20.64
C SER A 32 15.77 -8.86 -22.05
N VAL A 33 15.23 -7.78 -22.61
CA VAL A 33 14.66 -7.76 -23.97
C VAL A 33 15.51 -6.96 -24.96
N GLY A 34 16.58 -6.31 -24.50
CA GLY A 34 17.46 -5.51 -25.35
C GLY A 34 17.96 -6.29 -26.57
N GLY A 35 17.83 -5.70 -27.76
CA GLY A 35 18.23 -6.33 -29.03
C GLY A 35 17.23 -7.37 -29.58
N THR A 36 16.10 -7.60 -28.91
CA THR A 36 15.03 -8.49 -29.39
C THR A 36 13.85 -7.69 -29.97
N PRO A 37 12.96 -8.31 -30.77
CA PRO A 37 11.74 -7.65 -31.24
C PRO A 37 10.84 -7.15 -30.10
N ALA A 38 10.88 -7.79 -28.92
CA ALA A 38 10.09 -7.37 -27.76
C ALA A 38 10.47 -5.96 -27.27
N ALA A 39 11.74 -5.54 -27.40
CA ALA A 39 12.17 -4.19 -27.00
C ALA A 39 11.49 -3.07 -27.81
N GLU A 40 10.97 -3.38 -29.01
CA GLU A 40 10.30 -2.44 -29.89
C GLU A 40 8.77 -2.39 -29.66
N GLN A 41 8.21 -3.25 -28.81
CA GLN A 41 6.80 -3.21 -28.46
C GLN A 41 6.46 -1.92 -27.70
N ARG A 42 5.34 -1.30 -28.06
CA ARG A 42 4.83 -0.04 -27.51
C ARG A 42 3.92 -0.33 -26.34
N ILE A 43 4.22 0.28 -25.21
CA ILE A 43 3.53 0.02 -23.94
C ILE A 43 2.92 1.32 -23.43
N ALA A 44 1.61 1.34 -23.21
CA ALA A 44 0.92 2.42 -22.51
C ALA A 44 0.70 2.06 -21.04
N ILE A 45 0.99 3.01 -20.14
CA ILE A 45 0.73 2.91 -18.71
C ILE A 45 -0.20 4.07 -18.33
N ILE A 46 -1.40 3.77 -17.80
CA ILE A 46 -2.32 4.80 -17.31
C ILE A 46 -2.23 4.91 -15.78
N GLY A 47 -1.74 6.07 -15.33
CA GLY A 47 -1.49 6.45 -13.94
C GLY A 47 0.00 6.47 -13.60
N ALA A 48 0.50 7.61 -13.13
CA ALA A 48 1.87 7.81 -12.64
C ALA A 48 1.96 7.70 -11.11
N GLY A 49 1.17 6.80 -10.50
CA GLY A 49 1.29 6.44 -9.09
C GLY A 49 2.44 5.47 -8.81
N TYR A 50 2.54 4.97 -7.57
CA TYR A 50 3.51 3.93 -7.18
C TYR A 50 3.55 2.78 -8.18
N ALA A 51 2.41 2.12 -8.44
CA ALA A 51 2.35 0.97 -9.34
C ALA A 51 2.83 1.31 -10.76
N GLY A 52 2.31 2.38 -11.39
CA GLY A 52 2.67 2.74 -12.75
C GLY A 52 4.15 3.12 -12.89
N LEU A 53 4.70 3.85 -11.92
CA LEU A 53 6.11 4.24 -11.92
C LEU A 53 7.05 3.06 -11.62
N THR A 54 6.64 2.11 -10.77
CA THR A 54 7.40 0.86 -10.57
C THR A 54 7.44 0.06 -11.87
N VAL A 55 6.30 -0.07 -12.57
CA VAL A 55 6.23 -0.79 -13.85
C VAL A 55 7.09 -0.11 -14.91
N ALA A 56 6.99 1.21 -15.06
CA ALA A 56 7.82 1.96 -16.00
C ALA A 56 9.32 1.79 -15.73
N ARG A 57 9.73 1.86 -14.45
CA ARG A 57 11.12 1.61 -14.03
C ARG A 57 11.58 0.21 -14.43
N GLU A 58 10.81 -0.83 -14.13
CA GLU A 58 11.24 -2.20 -14.43
C GLU A 58 11.23 -2.50 -15.94
N LEU A 59 10.24 -2.02 -16.70
CA LEU A 59 10.24 -2.16 -18.17
C LEU A 59 11.47 -1.48 -18.78
N PHE A 60 11.80 -0.28 -18.31
CA PHE A 60 13.01 0.43 -18.72
C PHE A 60 14.28 -0.38 -18.39
N ARG A 61 14.38 -0.92 -17.16
CA ARG A 61 15.50 -1.80 -16.77
C ARG A 61 15.62 -3.04 -17.64
N CYS A 62 14.49 -3.60 -18.10
CA CYS A 62 14.47 -4.75 -19.01
C CYS A 62 14.94 -4.40 -20.44
N GLY A 63 14.97 -3.12 -20.82
CA GLY A 63 15.42 -2.65 -22.14
C GLY A 63 14.31 -2.36 -23.14
N TYR A 64 13.05 -2.19 -22.69
CA TYR A 64 11.98 -1.66 -23.53
C TYR A 64 12.24 -0.20 -23.88
N LYS A 65 11.97 0.17 -25.14
CA LYS A 65 12.29 1.52 -25.67
C LYS A 65 11.07 2.42 -25.85
N ASN A 66 9.87 1.84 -25.88
CA ASN A 66 8.63 2.51 -26.26
C ASN A 66 7.63 2.43 -25.11
N ILE A 67 7.73 3.35 -24.15
CA ILE A 67 6.89 3.37 -22.94
C ILE A 67 6.28 4.76 -22.82
N THR A 68 4.94 4.85 -22.85
CA THR A 68 4.21 6.10 -22.59
C THR A 68 3.45 5.99 -21.28
N ILE A 69 3.71 6.90 -20.35
CA ILE A 69 2.96 7.05 -19.10
C ILE A 69 1.97 8.20 -19.26
N PHE A 70 0.70 7.94 -19.05
CA PHE A 70 -0.37 8.94 -19.02
C PHE A 70 -0.77 9.23 -17.57
N GLU A 71 -0.71 10.49 -17.16
CA GLU A 71 -1.18 10.97 -15.87
C GLU A 71 -2.21 12.09 -16.10
N ALA A 72 -3.39 11.94 -15.51
CA ALA A 72 -4.49 12.86 -15.69
C ALA A 72 -4.31 14.16 -14.90
N ASP A 73 -3.48 14.14 -13.86
CA ASP A 73 -3.19 15.28 -12.99
C ASP A 73 -1.86 15.97 -13.36
N ASP A 74 -1.60 17.16 -12.81
CA ASP A 74 -0.32 17.88 -12.93
C ASP A 74 0.74 17.39 -11.92
N ARG A 75 0.51 16.21 -11.33
CA ARG A 75 1.33 15.65 -10.27
C ARG A 75 1.44 14.13 -10.38
N ILE A 76 2.64 13.63 -10.18
CA ILE A 76 2.92 12.19 -10.10
C ILE A 76 2.89 11.67 -8.65
N GLY A 77 2.96 10.36 -8.47
CA GLY A 77 2.92 9.68 -7.17
C GLY A 77 1.51 9.27 -6.72
N GLY A 78 0.45 9.76 -7.39
CA GLY A 78 -0.92 9.36 -7.13
C GLY A 78 -1.32 9.63 -5.68
N ARG A 79 -1.77 8.60 -4.95
CA ARG A 79 -2.18 8.72 -3.53
C ARG A 79 -1.02 8.98 -2.56
N ALA A 80 0.23 8.98 -3.03
CA ALA A 80 1.38 9.40 -2.24
C ALA A 80 1.47 10.92 -2.24
N TYR A 81 0.93 11.56 -1.21
CA TYR A 81 0.75 13.02 -1.19
C TYR A 81 1.15 13.65 0.15
N PRO A 82 2.45 13.86 0.38
CA PRO A 82 2.93 14.66 1.49
C PRO A 82 2.87 16.17 1.16
N ILE A 83 2.58 17.00 2.16
CA ILE A 83 2.69 18.46 2.07
C ILE A 83 3.64 18.98 3.14
N MET A 84 4.60 19.83 2.76
CA MET A 84 5.47 20.49 3.73
C MET A 84 4.72 21.61 4.48
N PRO A 85 4.77 21.65 5.82
CA PRO A 85 4.23 22.76 6.57
C PRO A 85 4.99 24.05 6.24
N LYS A 86 4.25 25.15 6.08
CA LYS A 86 4.80 26.46 5.76
C LYS A 86 4.93 27.36 7.00
N SER A 87 5.87 28.29 6.96
CA SER A 87 6.00 29.41 7.87
C SER A 87 4.88 30.43 7.62
N LYS A 88 4.74 31.43 8.50
CA LYS A 88 3.80 32.55 8.26
C LYS A 88 4.13 33.33 6.97
N SER A 89 5.40 33.35 6.56
CA SER A 89 5.85 33.98 5.33
C SER A 89 5.73 33.07 4.11
N GLY A 90 5.06 31.92 4.23
CA GLY A 90 4.83 30.97 3.13
C GLY A 90 6.02 30.07 2.78
N ARG A 91 7.15 30.16 3.50
CA ARG A 91 8.33 29.32 3.23
C ARG A 91 8.16 27.93 3.83
N PRO A 92 8.52 26.83 3.14
CA PRO A 92 8.60 25.50 3.75
C PRO A 92 9.46 25.54 5.01
N LEU A 93 9.10 24.76 6.02
CA LEU A 93 9.88 24.62 7.24
C LEU A 93 10.82 23.44 7.11
N ASP A 94 12.12 23.73 7.22
CA ASP A 94 13.16 22.71 7.23
C ASP A 94 13.14 21.91 8.54
N GLY A 95 13.54 20.64 8.46
CA GLY A 95 13.64 19.76 9.64
C GLY A 95 12.32 19.33 10.27
N ILE A 96 11.19 19.54 9.59
CA ILE A 96 9.86 19.07 10.04
C ILE A 96 9.37 17.94 9.13
N THR A 97 8.78 16.90 9.74
CA THR A 97 8.09 15.82 9.02
C THR A 97 6.94 16.37 8.16
N PRO A 98 6.80 15.94 6.90
CA PRO A 98 5.67 16.34 6.05
C PRO A 98 4.32 15.91 6.62
N PHE A 99 3.26 16.61 6.25
CA PHE A 99 1.88 16.17 6.48
C PHE A 99 1.48 15.14 5.43
N GLU A 100 1.34 13.88 5.86
CA GLU A 100 1.01 12.76 4.99
C GLU A 100 -0.50 12.65 4.73
N LEU A 101 -0.97 13.30 3.67
CA LEU A 101 -2.39 13.30 3.28
C LEU A 101 -2.85 11.96 2.68
N GLY A 102 -1.89 11.18 2.19
CA GLY A 102 -2.08 9.86 1.60
C GLY A 102 -1.83 8.70 2.56
N ALA A 103 -0.95 7.77 2.20
CA ALA A 103 -0.41 6.78 3.13
C ALA A 103 0.54 7.46 4.14
N MET A 104 0.62 6.98 5.38
CA MET A 104 1.49 7.58 6.42
C MET A 104 2.19 6.58 7.34
N ARG A 105 1.66 5.35 7.44
CA ARG A 105 2.15 4.28 8.29
C ARG A 105 2.39 3.06 7.42
N ILE A 106 3.64 2.70 7.21
CA ILE A 106 4.06 1.76 6.17
C ILE A 106 4.66 0.52 6.83
N PRO A 107 4.01 -0.65 6.76
CA PRO A 107 4.59 -1.88 7.28
C PRO A 107 5.75 -2.34 6.38
N LEU A 108 6.85 -2.78 6.98
CA LEU A 108 7.99 -3.36 6.24
C LEU A 108 7.91 -4.88 6.09
N PHE A 109 6.96 -5.51 6.79
CA PHE A 109 6.75 -6.96 6.81
C PHE A 109 7.96 -7.70 7.39
N THR A 110 8.55 -7.11 8.43
CA THR A 110 9.66 -7.70 9.18
C THR A 110 9.18 -8.96 9.89
N PRO A 111 9.91 -10.09 9.76
CA PRO A 111 9.60 -11.31 10.52
C PRO A 111 9.56 -11.07 12.03
N GLU A 112 8.62 -11.70 12.74
CA GLU A 112 8.44 -11.51 14.20
C GLU A 112 9.65 -11.97 15.02
N ASN A 113 10.48 -12.87 14.47
CA ASN A 113 11.75 -13.27 15.09
C ASN A 113 12.86 -12.21 14.99
N GLY A 114 12.55 -11.03 14.42
CA GLY A 114 13.47 -9.90 14.30
C GLY A 114 14.59 -10.10 13.28
N GLN A 115 14.54 -11.15 12.45
CA GLN A 115 15.54 -11.35 11.40
C GLN A 115 15.42 -10.23 10.36
N ALA A 116 16.39 -9.31 10.40
CA ALA A 116 16.56 -8.29 9.39
C ALA A 116 16.98 -8.97 8.06
N GLY A 117 16.10 -8.92 7.08
CA GLY A 117 16.32 -9.45 5.75
C GLY A 117 15.09 -9.13 4.92
N GLY A 118 15.25 -8.33 3.86
CA GLY A 118 14.12 -7.71 3.20
C GLY A 118 13.07 -8.70 2.71
N ASN A 119 11.80 -8.31 2.90
CA ASN A 119 10.65 -9.20 2.74
C ASN A 119 9.51 -8.56 1.94
N SER A 120 9.66 -7.30 1.53
CA SER A 120 8.67 -6.55 0.76
C SER A 120 9.32 -5.66 -0.28
N LEU A 121 8.57 -5.30 -1.33
CA LEU A 121 9.03 -4.32 -2.33
C LEU A 121 9.34 -2.96 -1.70
N THR A 122 8.56 -2.55 -0.71
CA THR A 122 8.82 -1.33 0.05
C THR A 122 10.19 -1.39 0.71
N ALA A 123 10.49 -2.46 1.46
CA ALA A 123 11.81 -2.62 2.10
C ALA A 123 12.95 -2.57 1.07
N TYR A 124 12.79 -3.25 -0.08
CA TYR A 124 13.76 -3.21 -1.18
C TYR A 124 14.04 -1.79 -1.67
N PHE A 125 12.98 -1.02 -1.94
CA PHE A 125 13.15 0.32 -2.49
C PHE A 125 13.66 1.33 -1.46
N LEU A 126 13.29 1.20 -0.19
CA LEU A 126 13.87 2.03 0.88
C LEU A 126 15.38 1.82 0.99
N GLU A 127 15.85 0.57 0.91
CA GLU A 127 17.28 0.26 0.89
C GLU A 127 17.96 0.78 -0.37
N THR A 128 17.40 0.49 -1.54
CA THR A 128 17.92 0.92 -2.85
C THR A 128 18.08 2.44 -2.93
N TYR A 129 17.14 3.18 -2.35
CA TYR A 129 17.12 4.65 -2.38
C TYR A 129 17.74 5.29 -1.13
N ARG A 130 18.21 4.47 -0.19
CA ARG A 130 18.72 4.89 1.12
C ARG A 130 17.75 5.85 1.82
N GLN A 131 16.45 5.66 1.62
CA GLN A 131 15.43 6.51 2.21
C GLN A 131 15.37 6.24 3.71
N GLN A 132 15.48 7.31 4.50
CA GLN A 132 15.36 7.20 5.95
C GLN A 132 13.92 6.87 6.34
N TYR A 133 13.74 6.21 7.48
CA TYR A 133 12.45 5.97 8.09
C TYR A 133 12.61 5.82 9.60
N GLN A 134 11.52 5.93 10.34
CA GLN A 134 11.47 5.75 11.79
C GLN A 134 10.19 5.01 12.16
N ASP A 135 10.07 4.54 13.40
CA ASP A 135 8.84 3.92 13.86
C ASP A 135 7.67 4.91 13.85
N PHE A 136 6.51 4.44 13.38
CA PHE A 136 5.29 5.24 13.39
C PHE A 136 4.69 5.23 14.81
N PRO A 137 4.27 6.39 15.36
CA PRO A 137 3.72 6.49 16.71
C PRO A 137 2.28 5.98 16.78
N ASN A 138 2.06 4.68 16.55
CA ASN A 138 0.76 4.04 16.80
C ASN A 138 0.43 4.05 18.30
N PRO A 139 -0.87 4.01 18.69
CA PRO A 139 -1.23 3.85 20.08
C PRO A 139 -0.66 2.56 20.67
N GLY A 140 -0.18 2.66 21.92
CA GLY A 140 0.47 1.56 22.61
C GLY A 140 1.88 1.21 22.12
N SER A 141 2.45 1.93 21.14
CA SER A 141 3.83 1.69 20.71
C SER A 141 4.85 2.23 21.72
N PRO A 142 6.07 1.64 21.79
CA PRO A 142 7.12 2.11 22.70
C PRO A 142 7.71 3.48 22.31
N VAL A 143 7.35 4.02 21.15
CA VAL A 143 7.94 5.23 20.57
C VAL A 143 7.47 6.50 21.29
N THR A 144 6.22 6.51 21.76
CA THR A 144 5.64 7.68 22.41
C THR A 144 4.44 7.33 23.28
N THR A 145 4.14 8.17 24.27
CA THR A 145 2.89 8.07 25.03
C THR A 145 1.72 8.47 24.14
N THR A 146 0.71 7.61 24.09
CA THR A 146 -0.55 7.88 23.38
C THR A 146 -1.71 7.95 24.37
N GLY A 147 -2.91 8.24 23.90
CA GLY A 147 -4.08 8.17 24.76
C GLY A 147 -5.40 8.18 24.00
N ILE A 148 -6.45 7.79 24.71
CA ILE A 148 -7.82 7.75 24.22
C ILE A 148 -8.55 8.92 24.86
N TYR A 149 -9.11 9.82 24.05
CA TYR A 149 -9.88 10.94 24.56
C TYR A 149 -11.31 10.49 24.86
N VAL A 150 -11.74 10.72 26.10
CA VAL A 150 -13.09 10.42 26.61
C VAL A 150 -13.79 11.75 26.88
N ASN A 151 -15.03 11.88 26.43
CA ASN A 151 -15.80 13.11 26.53
C ASN A 151 -17.09 12.87 27.34
N GLU A 152 -17.01 12.88 28.67
CA GLU A 152 -18.18 12.78 29.57
C GLU A 152 -19.09 11.56 29.29
N GLY A 153 -18.51 10.46 28.80
CA GLY A 153 -19.27 9.25 28.40
C GLY A 153 -19.83 9.27 26.96
N PHE A 154 -19.64 10.35 26.19
CA PHE A 154 -19.86 10.33 24.74
C PHE A 154 -18.73 9.53 24.06
N GLY A 155 -19.07 8.34 23.55
CA GLY A 155 -18.10 7.37 23.02
C GLY A 155 -18.49 5.95 23.47
N PRO A 156 -17.56 4.98 23.44
CA PRO A 156 -17.86 3.66 23.98
C PRO A 156 -17.96 3.73 25.51
N GLU A 157 -18.91 3.00 26.10
CA GLU A 157 -18.99 2.86 27.55
C GLU A 157 -17.80 2.03 28.05
N ILE A 158 -16.77 2.71 28.56
CA ILE A 158 -15.60 2.06 29.17
C ILE A 158 -15.76 2.17 30.68
N ASP A 159 -16.07 1.04 31.33
CA ASP A 159 -16.11 0.92 32.80
C ASP A 159 -16.97 1.98 33.50
N ALA A 160 -18.07 2.42 32.86
CA ALA A 160 -18.95 3.51 33.33
C ALA A 160 -18.22 4.84 33.65
N LEU A 161 -17.06 5.07 33.03
CA LEU A 161 -16.26 6.27 33.24
C LEU A 161 -16.97 7.52 32.67
N THR A 162 -17.46 8.37 33.56
CA THR A 162 -17.88 9.74 33.25
C THR A 162 -16.69 10.68 33.41
N PHE A 163 -15.80 10.65 32.43
CA PHE A 163 -14.55 11.40 32.45
C PHE A 163 -14.44 12.29 31.20
N HIS A 164 -14.04 13.54 31.40
CA HIS A 164 -13.64 14.44 30.32
C HIS A 164 -12.12 14.55 30.33
N GLY A 165 -11.47 13.86 29.40
CA GLY A 165 -10.03 13.99 29.24
C GLY A 165 -9.32 12.84 28.52
N LEU A 166 -8.00 12.84 28.58
CA LEU A 166 -7.15 11.83 27.92
C LEU A 166 -6.79 10.66 28.86
N LEU A 167 -7.30 9.46 28.56
CA LEU A 167 -6.82 8.20 29.13
C LEU A 167 -5.45 7.88 28.54
N ARG A 168 -4.39 8.19 29.29
CA ARG A 168 -3.00 7.98 28.86
C ARG A 168 -2.68 6.49 28.80
N TRP A 169 -2.19 6.05 27.65
CA TRP A 169 -1.59 4.75 27.45
C TRP A 169 -0.07 4.94 27.32
N ALA A 170 0.61 4.77 28.46
CA ALA A 170 2.06 4.79 28.50
C ALA A 170 2.59 3.36 28.32
N PRO A 171 3.54 3.12 27.39
CA PRO A 171 4.26 1.86 27.34
C PRO A 171 5.06 1.72 28.64
N THR A 172 4.71 0.76 29.48
CA THR A 172 5.52 0.44 30.68
C THR A 172 6.48 -0.70 30.35
N GLU A 173 7.61 -0.78 31.05
CA GLU A 173 8.57 -1.89 30.89
C GLU A 173 7.94 -3.28 31.14
N ASN A 174 6.84 -3.34 31.90
CA ASN A 174 6.25 -4.61 32.37
C ASN A 174 4.94 -5.03 31.68
N ALA A 175 4.26 -4.14 30.94
CA ALA A 175 3.15 -4.50 30.06
C ALA A 175 2.70 -3.34 29.17
N MET A 176 2.35 -3.65 27.91
CA MET A 176 1.61 -2.75 27.01
C MET A 176 0.09 -3.00 27.11
N LEU A 177 -0.44 -3.16 28.32
CA LEU A 177 -1.89 -3.27 28.47
C LEU A 177 -2.54 -1.89 28.34
N PRO A 178 -3.74 -1.80 27.73
CA PRO A 178 -4.50 -0.57 27.72
C PRO A 178 -4.92 -0.14 29.14
N PRO A 179 -5.24 1.15 29.35
CA PRO A 179 -5.31 1.74 30.68
C PRO A 179 -6.50 1.31 31.56
N THR A 180 -7.52 0.63 31.02
CA THR A 180 -8.74 0.31 31.76
C THR A 180 -9.11 -1.18 31.71
N PRO A 181 -9.70 -1.75 32.77
CA PRO A 181 -10.07 -3.18 32.80
C PRO A 181 -10.99 -3.62 31.66
N GLY A 182 -12.02 -2.86 31.31
CA GLY A 182 -12.93 -3.19 30.21
C GLY A 182 -12.20 -3.26 28.87
N LEU A 183 -11.29 -2.31 28.62
CA LEU A 183 -10.49 -2.30 27.39
C LEU A 183 -9.44 -3.41 27.39
N GLN A 184 -8.88 -3.77 28.55
CA GLN A 184 -7.97 -4.91 28.68
C GLN A 184 -8.64 -6.22 28.30
N GLN A 185 -9.91 -6.44 28.65
CA GLN A 185 -10.63 -7.64 28.24
C GLN A 185 -10.78 -7.74 26.72
N VAL A 186 -11.16 -6.65 26.05
CA VAL A 186 -11.26 -6.58 24.58
C VAL A 186 -9.89 -6.80 23.93
N TYR A 187 -8.85 -6.14 24.45
CA TYR A 187 -7.47 -6.31 23.99
C TYR A 187 -7.00 -7.76 24.13
N LEU A 188 -7.22 -8.40 25.28
CA LEU A 188 -6.83 -9.79 25.53
C LEU A 188 -7.58 -10.76 24.63
N ALA A 189 -8.87 -10.53 24.37
CA ALA A 189 -9.65 -11.32 23.42
C ALA A 189 -9.08 -11.22 21.99
N TRP A 190 -8.72 -10.01 21.56
CA TRP A 190 -8.06 -9.78 20.27
C TRP A 190 -6.68 -10.43 20.19
N GLN A 191 -5.84 -10.27 21.22
CA GLN A 191 -4.52 -10.89 21.26
C GLN A 191 -4.61 -12.41 21.21
N ALA A 192 -5.53 -13.00 21.98
CA ALA A 192 -5.77 -14.44 22.01
C ALA A 192 -6.18 -14.98 20.62
N TRP A 193 -7.21 -14.37 20.00
CA TRP A 193 -7.68 -14.77 18.69
C TRP A 193 -6.62 -14.56 17.60
N SER A 194 -5.99 -13.38 17.59
CA SER A 194 -4.98 -13.05 16.59
C SER A 194 -3.72 -13.90 16.70
N HIS A 195 -3.25 -14.18 17.92
CA HIS A 195 -2.15 -15.11 18.16
C HIS A 195 -2.48 -16.50 17.64
N ASN A 196 -3.70 -17.01 17.90
CA ASN A 196 -4.13 -18.30 17.40
C ASN A 196 -4.13 -18.36 15.86
N VAL A 197 -4.72 -17.36 15.20
CA VAL A 197 -4.73 -17.25 13.73
C VAL A 197 -3.29 -17.26 13.19
N LYS A 198 -2.43 -16.39 13.73
CA LYS A 198 -1.02 -16.26 13.31
C LYS A 198 -0.24 -17.56 13.50
N ALA A 199 -0.44 -18.27 14.62
CA ALA A 199 0.27 -19.51 14.93
C ALA A 199 -0.06 -20.65 13.96
N TRP A 200 -1.30 -20.70 13.45
CA TRP A 200 -1.70 -21.68 12.43
C TRP A 200 -1.25 -21.30 11.02
N VAL A 201 -1.34 -20.00 10.70
CA VAL A 201 -0.96 -19.46 9.38
C VAL A 201 0.55 -19.52 9.15
N SER A 202 1.36 -19.08 10.11
CA SER A 202 2.83 -18.98 9.95
C SER A 202 3.51 -20.32 9.65
N ARG A 203 2.90 -21.45 10.05
CA ARG A 203 3.39 -22.80 9.76
C ARG A 203 3.20 -23.25 8.31
N ARG A 204 2.20 -22.67 7.64
CA ARG A 204 1.78 -23.07 6.29
C ARG A 204 2.12 -22.02 5.25
N TYR A 205 2.14 -20.75 5.64
CA TYR A 205 2.53 -19.66 4.77
C TYR A 205 3.98 -19.84 4.30
N GLY A 206 4.21 -19.74 2.98
CA GLY A 206 5.52 -20.00 2.36
C GLY A 206 5.67 -21.40 1.76
N ALA A 207 4.96 -22.42 2.27
CA ALA A 207 4.90 -23.74 1.62
C ALA A 207 3.84 -23.70 0.50
N THR A 208 4.28 -23.48 -0.74
CA THR A 208 3.39 -23.04 -1.85
C THR A 208 2.20 -23.98 -2.15
N GLN A 209 2.34 -25.29 -1.94
CA GLN A 209 1.26 -26.25 -2.19
C GLN A 209 0.24 -26.32 -1.05
N ASP A 210 0.69 -26.35 0.21
CA ASP A 210 -0.17 -26.39 1.41
C ASP A 210 -0.89 -25.05 1.63
N TRP A 211 -0.23 -23.92 1.37
CA TRP A 211 -0.81 -22.59 1.62
C TRP A 211 -2.07 -22.31 0.80
N ARG A 212 -2.09 -22.66 -0.49
CA ARG A 212 -3.25 -22.36 -1.36
C ARG A 212 -4.49 -23.11 -0.92
N GLU A 213 -4.34 -24.40 -0.61
CA GLU A 213 -5.43 -25.25 -0.11
C GLU A 213 -5.90 -24.74 1.27
N TYR A 214 -4.97 -24.44 2.17
CA TYR A 214 -5.32 -23.91 3.49
C TYR A 214 -6.00 -22.53 3.41
N TRP A 215 -5.55 -21.65 2.53
CA TRP A 215 -6.18 -20.36 2.29
C TRP A 215 -7.62 -20.52 1.77
N GLN A 216 -7.88 -21.49 0.89
CA GLN A 216 -9.24 -21.78 0.42
C GLN A 216 -10.15 -22.22 1.57
N LYS A 217 -9.64 -23.02 2.51
CA LYS A 217 -10.39 -23.41 3.72
C LYS A 217 -10.73 -22.19 4.59
N ILE A 218 -9.78 -21.27 4.80
CA ILE A 218 -10.04 -19.99 5.49
C ILE A 218 -11.10 -19.17 4.73
N VAL A 219 -11.03 -19.10 3.40
CA VAL A 219 -12.05 -18.40 2.59
C VAL A 219 -13.43 -19.01 2.82
N GLN A 220 -13.57 -20.32 2.72
CA GLN A 220 -14.86 -21.02 2.94
C GLN A 220 -15.43 -20.78 4.35
N ALA A 221 -14.56 -20.69 5.36
CA ALA A 221 -14.98 -20.44 6.73
C ALA A 221 -15.48 -19.00 6.97
N TYR A 222 -15.06 -18.02 6.18
CA TYR A 222 -15.28 -16.59 6.47
C TYR A 222 -15.87 -15.75 5.34
N GLU A 223 -16.04 -16.27 4.11
CA GLU A 223 -16.47 -15.47 2.95
C GLU A 223 -17.87 -14.86 3.09
N PHE A 224 -18.74 -15.50 3.87
CA PHE A 224 -20.09 -15.02 4.17
C PHE A 224 -20.23 -14.35 5.55
N HIS A 225 -19.10 -14.04 6.19
CA HIS A 225 -19.07 -13.29 7.44
C HIS A 225 -18.60 -11.86 7.22
N THR A 226 -19.21 -10.95 7.96
CA THR A 226 -18.69 -9.60 8.20
C THR A 226 -17.67 -9.61 9.34
N PHE A 227 -16.89 -8.55 9.49
CA PHE A 227 -16.00 -8.45 10.63
C PHE A 227 -16.75 -8.33 11.97
N ARG A 228 -17.97 -7.78 11.96
CA ARG A 228 -18.91 -7.81 13.09
C ARG A 228 -19.23 -9.23 13.50
N ASP A 229 -19.51 -10.11 12.54
CA ASP A 229 -19.76 -11.53 12.85
C ASP A 229 -18.53 -12.14 13.52
N VAL A 230 -17.32 -11.87 13.04
CA VAL A 230 -16.07 -12.34 13.67
C VAL A 230 -15.91 -11.80 15.08
N ALA A 231 -16.35 -10.58 15.39
CA ALA A 231 -16.34 -10.05 16.75
C ALA A 231 -17.23 -10.86 17.70
N LEU A 232 -18.37 -11.35 17.21
CA LEU A 232 -19.39 -12.04 18.01
C LEU A 232 -19.23 -13.57 18.02
N LEU A 233 -18.67 -14.16 16.96
CA LEU A 233 -18.52 -15.60 16.83
C LEU A 233 -17.77 -16.20 18.03
N PRO A 234 -18.14 -17.40 18.50
CA PRO A 234 -17.44 -18.06 19.61
C PRO A 234 -15.95 -18.25 19.33
N ARG A 235 -15.14 -18.15 20.38
CA ARG A 235 -13.70 -18.43 20.29
C ARG A 235 -13.46 -19.90 19.96
N LYS A 236 -12.63 -20.16 18.96
CA LYS A 236 -12.09 -21.50 18.65
C LYS A 236 -10.58 -21.47 18.79
N GLN A 237 -10.14 -21.36 20.04
CA GLN A 237 -8.75 -21.06 20.39
C GLN A 237 -8.00 -22.34 20.77
N PHE A 238 -7.01 -22.70 19.96
CA PHE A 238 -6.07 -23.77 20.30
C PHE A 238 -4.87 -23.24 21.10
N TYR A 239 -4.34 -22.06 20.78
CA TYR A 239 -3.17 -21.46 21.47
C TYR A 239 -3.59 -20.39 22.47
N GLY A 240 -3.27 -20.60 23.76
CA GLY A 240 -3.40 -19.62 24.84
C GLY A 240 -2.25 -18.61 24.87
N LEU A 241 -2.51 -17.39 25.34
CA LEU A 241 -1.46 -16.36 25.52
C LEU A 241 -0.48 -16.70 26.65
N ASP A 242 -0.87 -17.58 27.57
CA ASP A 242 -0.04 -18.11 28.65
C ASP A 242 0.84 -19.30 28.20
N GLY A 243 0.84 -19.62 26.91
CA GLY A 243 1.58 -20.75 26.33
C GLY A 243 0.87 -22.09 26.46
N THR A 244 -0.34 -22.14 27.04
CA THR A 244 -1.13 -23.37 27.10
C THR A 244 -1.76 -23.68 25.74
N THR A 245 -2.11 -24.95 25.52
CA THR A 245 -2.89 -25.35 24.36
C THR A 245 -4.19 -26.04 24.78
N CYS A 246 -5.26 -25.75 24.06
CA CYS A 246 -6.54 -26.44 24.18
C CYS A 246 -6.71 -27.32 22.94
N PRO A 247 -6.74 -28.66 23.07
CA PRO A 247 -6.88 -29.54 21.90
C PRO A 247 -8.27 -29.43 21.26
N ASP A 248 -9.26 -28.97 22.03
CA ASP A 248 -10.56 -28.59 21.51
C ASP A 248 -10.31 -27.48 20.48
N HIS A 249 -10.87 -27.62 19.28
CA HIS A 249 -10.66 -26.72 18.13
C HIS A 249 -9.40 -26.93 17.28
N ALA A 250 -8.49 -27.85 17.62
CA ALA A 250 -7.36 -28.18 16.73
C ALA A 250 -7.83 -28.54 15.31
N ALA A 251 -8.88 -29.37 15.21
CA ALA A 251 -9.48 -29.78 13.95
C ALA A 251 -10.12 -28.60 13.20
N ALA A 252 -10.85 -27.73 13.88
CA ALA A 252 -11.46 -26.55 13.26
C ALA A 252 -10.40 -25.59 12.71
N ASN A 253 -9.35 -25.28 13.50
CA ASN A 253 -8.27 -24.41 13.05
C ASN A 253 -7.44 -25.05 11.91
N ALA A 254 -7.28 -26.38 11.90
CA ALA A 254 -6.69 -27.12 10.78
C ALA A 254 -7.53 -27.02 9.49
N GLU A 255 -8.85 -26.81 9.64
CA GLU A 255 -9.79 -26.51 8.56
C GLU A 255 -9.98 -25.01 8.31
N GLY A 256 -9.07 -24.16 8.80
CA GLY A 256 -9.07 -22.71 8.55
C GLY A 256 -10.16 -21.93 9.29
N ASP A 257 -10.87 -22.56 10.23
CA ASP A 257 -11.91 -21.96 11.06
C ASP A 257 -11.36 -21.62 12.44
N PHE A 258 -11.11 -20.34 12.68
CA PHE A 258 -10.57 -19.79 13.93
C PHE A 258 -11.65 -19.31 14.90
N GLY A 259 -12.94 -19.47 14.55
CA GLY A 259 -14.04 -18.85 15.26
C GLY A 259 -13.93 -17.32 15.25
N GLY A 260 -14.35 -16.69 16.35
CA GLY A 260 -14.31 -15.24 16.53
C GLY A 260 -13.69 -14.80 17.85
N LEU A 261 -13.87 -13.52 18.14
CA LEU A 261 -13.41 -12.89 19.38
C LEU A 261 -14.31 -13.23 20.58
N GLY A 262 -15.55 -13.69 20.35
CA GLY A 262 -16.53 -14.00 21.39
C GLY A 262 -16.82 -12.82 22.31
N LEU A 263 -16.94 -11.61 21.75
CA LEU A 263 -17.26 -10.41 22.50
C LEU A 263 -18.75 -10.36 22.84
N ASP A 264 -19.07 -9.90 24.05
CA ASP A 264 -20.45 -9.52 24.39
C ASP A 264 -20.84 -8.16 23.74
N PRO A 265 -22.10 -7.71 23.86
CA PRO A 265 -22.53 -6.44 23.26
C PRO A 265 -21.73 -5.21 23.71
N VAL A 266 -21.35 -5.13 25.00
CA VAL A 266 -20.61 -3.98 25.55
C VAL A 266 -19.17 -3.99 25.03
N GLN A 267 -18.53 -5.15 25.06
CA GLN A 267 -17.19 -5.35 24.50
C GLN A 267 -17.16 -5.08 22.99
N THR A 268 -18.21 -5.47 22.28
CA THR A 268 -18.37 -5.22 20.85
C THR A 268 -18.46 -3.73 20.53
N GLU A 269 -19.19 -2.96 21.34
CA GLU A 269 -19.28 -1.50 21.18
C GLU A 269 -17.93 -0.80 21.40
N ILE A 270 -17.18 -1.24 22.43
CA ILE A 270 -15.80 -0.78 22.66
C ILE A 270 -14.94 -1.08 21.44
N PHE A 271 -14.96 -2.33 20.97
CA PHE A 271 -14.15 -2.77 19.83
C PHE A 271 -14.52 -2.05 18.52
N TYR A 272 -15.79 -1.80 18.29
CA TYR A 272 -16.26 -0.99 17.17
C TYR A 272 -15.68 0.43 17.23
N THR A 273 -15.80 1.09 18.39
CA THR A 273 -15.56 2.53 18.49
C THR A 273 -14.07 2.86 18.58
N ILE A 274 -13.28 2.08 19.30
CA ILE A 274 -11.85 2.37 19.55
C ILE A 274 -10.93 1.16 19.36
N GLY A 275 -11.46 0.03 18.89
CA GLY A 275 -10.69 -1.21 18.71
C GLY A 275 -10.17 -1.74 20.02
N THR A 276 -8.88 -2.02 20.09
CA THR A 276 -8.22 -2.45 21.34
C THR A 276 -7.58 -1.29 22.09
N GLY A 277 -7.96 -0.06 21.72
CA GLY A 277 -7.32 1.20 22.12
C GLY A 277 -6.38 1.78 21.06
N ASP A 278 -6.21 1.05 19.95
CA ASP A 278 -5.27 1.34 18.86
C ASP A 278 -5.91 1.89 17.58
N GLY A 279 -7.22 2.15 17.64
CA GLY A 279 -8.00 2.77 16.57
C GLY A 279 -9.30 2.03 16.30
N SER A 280 -10.31 2.77 15.87
CA SER A 280 -11.64 2.24 15.55
C SER A 280 -11.61 1.19 14.44
N TRP A 281 -12.37 0.10 14.63
CA TRP A 281 -12.74 -0.82 13.54
C TRP A 281 -14.07 -0.44 12.87
N GLY A 282 -14.75 0.61 13.33
CA GLY A 282 -16.12 0.93 12.91
C GLY A 282 -16.31 1.13 11.41
N ALA A 283 -15.32 1.73 10.74
CA ALA A 283 -15.32 1.88 9.27
C ALA A 283 -15.19 0.56 8.50
N PHE A 284 -14.78 -0.52 9.18
CA PHE A 284 -14.53 -1.84 8.61
C PHE A 284 -15.40 -2.93 9.23
N PHE A 285 -16.30 -2.59 10.16
CA PHE A 285 -16.99 -3.60 10.97
C PHE A 285 -17.96 -4.43 10.13
N ASP A 286 -18.61 -3.79 9.16
CA ASP A 286 -19.56 -4.47 8.28
C ASP A 286 -18.96 -4.83 6.91
N VAL A 287 -17.64 -4.72 6.73
CA VAL A 287 -16.97 -5.27 5.53
C VAL A 287 -16.76 -6.77 5.69
N ALA A 288 -16.50 -7.47 4.58
CA ALA A 288 -16.19 -8.89 4.59
C ALA A 288 -15.03 -9.22 5.56
N ALA A 289 -15.22 -10.22 6.41
CA ALA A 289 -14.27 -10.68 7.43
C ALA A 289 -12.89 -10.99 6.85
N LEU A 290 -12.85 -11.46 5.60
CA LEU A 290 -11.60 -11.74 4.89
C LEU A 290 -10.73 -10.50 4.68
N TYR A 291 -11.25 -9.27 4.74
CA TYR A 291 -10.40 -8.07 4.68
C TYR A 291 -9.57 -7.91 5.97
N PRO A 292 -10.15 -7.80 7.19
CA PRO A 292 -9.36 -7.74 8.42
C PRO A 292 -8.50 -8.98 8.66
N ILE A 293 -8.98 -10.18 8.34
CA ILE A 293 -8.17 -11.41 8.43
C ILE A 293 -6.92 -11.29 7.55
N ARG A 294 -7.05 -10.83 6.28
CA ARG A 294 -5.88 -10.58 5.42
C ARG A 294 -4.92 -9.57 6.03
N THR A 295 -5.44 -8.46 6.59
CA THR A 295 -4.57 -7.46 7.23
C THR A 295 -3.77 -8.02 8.39
N LEU A 296 -4.39 -8.92 9.17
CA LEU A 296 -3.76 -9.59 10.29
C LEU A 296 -2.70 -10.60 9.83
N ILE A 297 -3.07 -11.54 8.96
CA ILE A 297 -2.20 -12.64 8.55
C ILE A 297 -1.01 -12.15 7.74
N PHE A 298 -1.16 -11.06 6.96
CA PHE A 298 -0.06 -10.53 6.16
C PHE A 298 0.71 -9.42 6.87
N GLY A 299 0.42 -9.13 8.15
CA GLY A 299 1.21 -8.18 8.94
C GLY A 299 1.02 -6.71 8.55
N PHE A 300 -0.10 -6.36 7.92
CA PHE A 300 -0.43 -4.96 7.58
C PHE A 300 -0.76 -4.09 8.80
N ALA A 301 -0.95 -4.68 9.98
CA ALA A 301 -1.33 -3.97 11.20
C ALA A 301 -0.16 -3.74 12.18
N THR A 302 1.04 -4.27 11.88
CA THR A 302 2.18 -4.29 12.81
C THR A 302 3.42 -3.65 12.20
N ASP A 303 4.37 -3.22 13.04
CA ASP A 303 5.68 -2.71 12.63
C ASP A 303 5.65 -1.56 11.60
N HIS A 304 4.70 -0.65 11.79
CA HIS A 304 4.56 0.49 10.88
C HIS A 304 5.70 1.48 11.01
N LYS A 305 6.21 1.94 9.87
CA LYS A 305 7.21 3.00 9.77
C LYS A 305 6.62 4.28 9.18
N LEU A 306 7.13 5.41 9.65
CA LEU A 306 6.98 6.71 9.02
C LEU A 306 8.19 6.91 8.08
N LEU A 307 7.92 7.20 6.81
CA LEU A 307 8.99 7.43 5.84
C LEU A 307 9.56 8.85 5.99
N GLY A 308 10.88 8.95 5.97
CA GLY A 308 11.65 10.18 6.12
C GLY A 308 12.22 10.69 4.81
N HIS A 309 13.32 11.45 4.91
CA HIS A 309 13.96 12.12 3.78
C HIS A 309 14.90 11.21 2.99
N ILE A 310 15.08 11.53 1.72
CA ILE A 310 16.24 11.07 0.94
C ILE A 310 17.48 11.82 1.43
N PRO A 311 18.61 11.15 1.69
CA PRO A 311 19.86 11.80 2.08
C PRO A 311 20.29 12.88 1.09
N ALA A 312 20.86 13.98 1.59
CA ALA A 312 21.20 15.15 0.78
C ALA A 312 22.16 14.81 -0.36
N GLU A 313 23.11 13.90 -0.14
CA GLU A 313 24.05 13.44 -1.15
C GLU A 313 23.36 12.66 -2.29
N VAL A 314 22.33 11.86 -1.96
CA VAL A 314 21.55 11.11 -2.95
C VAL A 314 20.67 12.08 -3.75
N ALA A 315 19.98 13.00 -3.06
CA ALA A 315 19.14 14.01 -3.70
C ALA A 315 19.97 14.96 -4.60
N ALA A 316 21.17 15.33 -4.18
CA ALA A 316 22.07 16.18 -4.97
C ALA A 316 22.54 15.49 -6.25
N ALA A 317 22.77 14.17 -6.22
CA ALA A 317 23.22 13.38 -7.36
C ALA A 317 22.12 13.11 -8.41
N LEU A 318 20.84 13.39 -8.11
CA LEU A 318 19.76 13.16 -9.06
C LEU A 318 19.91 14.04 -10.31
N PRO A 319 19.73 13.46 -11.51
CA PRO A 319 19.85 14.15 -12.80
C PRO A 319 18.57 14.95 -13.12
N LEU A 320 18.23 15.88 -12.23
CA LEU A 320 17.04 16.72 -12.35
C LEU A 320 17.27 17.88 -13.32
N PRO A 321 16.23 18.31 -14.07
CA PRO A 321 16.31 19.51 -14.90
C PRO A 321 16.50 20.76 -14.04
N LYS A 322 17.04 21.83 -14.63
CA LYS A 322 17.27 23.10 -13.91
C LYS A 322 16.00 23.67 -13.30
N SER A 323 14.86 23.53 -13.98
CA SER A 323 13.55 23.97 -13.49
C SER A 323 13.15 23.28 -12.19
N ALA A 324 13.46 21.99 -12.02
CA ALA A 324 13.11 21.27 -10.80
C ALA A 324 13.82 21.86 -9.57
N ARG A 325 15.10 22.20 -9.72
CA ARG A 325 15.91 22.77 -8.64
C ARG A 325 15.61 24.24 -8.35
N SER A 326 15.24 25.01 -9.37
CA SER A 326 15.05 26.47 -9.23
C SER A 326 13.59 26.88 -8.99
N GLN A 327 12.64 26.11 -9.53
CA GLN A 327 11.21 26.45 -9.56
C GLN A 327 10.34 25.36 -8.95
N GLY A 328 10.87 24.17 -8.68
CA GLY A 328 10.10 23.05 -8.14
C GLY A 328 9.19 22.38 -9.18
N VAL A 329 9.48 22.52 -10.48
CA VAL A 329 8.67 21.93 -11.56
C VAL A 329 9.53 21.22 -12.61
N CYS A 330 8.98 20.18 -13.20
CA CYS A 330 9.62 19.37 -14.24
C CYS A 330 8.81 19.46 -15.54
N PRO A 331 9.45 19.63 -16.71
CA PRO A 331 8.76 19.47 -17.98
C PRO A 331 8.43 17.99 -18.24
N ASP A 332 7.29 17.73 -18.86
CA ASP A 332 6.91 16.42 -19.39
C ASP A 332 7.19 16.32 -20.91
N SER A 333 6.76 15.23 -21.55
CA SER A 333 6.98 14.98 -22.98
C SER A 333 6.10 15.82 -23.92
N HIS A 334 5.10 16.54 -23.40
CA HIS A 334 4.36 17.60 -24.10
C HIS A 334 4.91 19.01 -23.81
N GLY A 335 5.86 19.13 -22.87
CA GLY A 335 6.34 20.41 -22.38
C GLY A 335 5.42 21.05 -21.33
N HIS A 336 4.39 20.33 -20.86
CA HIS A 336 3.65 20.75 -19.67
C HIS A 336 4.56 20.68 -18.45
N GLN A 337 4.26 21.49 -17.45
CA GLN A 337 4.98 21.48 -16.18
C GLN A 337 4.19 20.65 -15.17
N PHE A 338 4.88 19.76 -14.45
CA PHE A 338 4.34 19.05 -13.31
C PHE A 338 5.15 19.34 -12.05
N GLU A 339 4.51 19.21 -10.89
CA GLU A 339 5.15 19.45 -9.59
C GLU A 339 6.29 18.44 -9.35
N MET A 340 7.49 18.94 -9.01
CA MET A 340 8.58 18.09 -8.54
C MET A 340 8.17 17.47 -7.20
N PRO A 341 8.05 16.13 -7.10
CA PRO A 341 7.61 15.52 -5.85
C PRO A 341 8.63 15.76 -4.74
N LEU A 342 8.14 15.82 -3.51
CA LEU A 342 8.99 15.92 -2.34
C LEU A 342 9.89 14.67 -2.23
N LEU A 343 11.20 14.88 -2.08
CA LEU A 343 12.18 13.82 -1.82
C LEU A 343 12.19 13.41 -0.33
N ALA A 344 11.00 13.29 0.24
CA ALA A 344 10.74 12.88 1.61
C ALA A 344 9.34 12.28 1.73
N GLY A 345 9.09 11.55 2.81
CA GLY A 345 7.80 10.92 3.04
C GLY A 345 7.47 9.90 1.95
N VAL A 346 6.19 9.61 1.78
CA VAL A 346 5.73 8.60 0.82
C VAL A 346 5.88 9.03 -0.65
N SER A 347 6.11 10.30 -0.99
CA SER A 347 6.34 10.69 -2.39
C SER A 347 7.76 10.41 -2.89
N ALA A 348 8.72 10.16 -2.00
CA ALA A 348 10.12 10.01 -2.38
C ALA A 348 10.37 8.77 -3.25
N THR A 349 9.75 7.62 -2.91
CA THR A 349 9.92 6.37 -3.67
C THR A 349 9.45 6.50 -5.13
N PRO A 350 8.21 6.97 -5.43
CA PRO A 350 7.78 7.16 -6.82
C PRO A 350 8.62 8.22 -7.54
N ALA A 351 9.08 9.27 -6.85
CA ALA A 351 10.02 10.23 -7.45
C ALA A 351 11.32 9.54 -7.87
N LEU A 352 11.89 8.69 -7.01
CA LEU A 352 13.13 7.98 -7.32
C LEU A 352 12.94 6.89 -8.38
N HIS A 353 11.74 6.32 -8.55
CA HIS A 353 11.45 5.46 -9.71
C HIS A 353 11.62 6.20 -11.03
N LEU A 354 11.30 7.49 -11.06
CA LEU A 354 11.38 8.33 -12.27
C LEU A 354 12.78 8.91 -12.48
N PHE A 355 13.40 9.45 -11.42
CA PHE A 355 14.61 10.27 -11.52
C PHE A 355 15.92 9.56 -11.15
N GLN A 356 15.90 8.47 -10.39
CA GLN A 356 17.14 7.78 -10.02
C GLN A 356 17.67 7.00 -11.22
N PRO A 357 18.97 7.13 -11.58
CA PRO A 357 19.58 6.25 -12.56
C PRO A 357 19.45 4.78 -12.20
N VAL A 358 19.14 3.94 -13.18
CA VAL A 358 18.97 2.49 -12.96
C VAL A 358 20.24 1.71 -13.26
N THR A 359 20.40 0.57 -12.60
CA THR A 359 21.42 -0.43 -12.94
C THR A 359 20.76 -1.59 -13.69
N CYS A 360 21.32 -1.95 -14.85
CA CYS A 360 20.89 -3.06 -15.71
C CYS A 360 21.99 -3.41 -16.74
N ARG A 361 21.77 -4.44 -17.60
CA ARG A 361 22.72 -4.83 -18.66
C ARG A 361 22.70 -3.94 -19.91
N GLY A 362 21.58 -3.27 -20.17
CA GLY A 362 21.36 -2.53 -21.42
C GLY A 362 21.96 -1.12 -21.43
N ALA A 363 21.85 -0.45 -22.57
CA ALA A 363 22.36 0.90 -22.80
C ALA A 363 21.77 1.97 -21.84
N GLN A 364 20.64 1.66 -21.21
CA GLN A 364 19.99 2.52 -20.23
C GLN A 364 20.65 2.51 -18.84
N SER A 365 21.58 1.59 -18.58
CA SER A 365 22.31 1.54 -17.31
C SER A 365 23.06 2.85 -17.04
N GLY A 366 22.97 3.37 -15.82
CA GLY A 366 23.55 4.66 -15.44
C GLY A 366 22.72 5.88 -15.85
N THR A 367 21.52 5.69 -16.41
CA THR A 367 20.56 6.76 -16.71
C THR A 367 19.20 6.49 -16.06
N SER A 368 18.41 7.53 -15.86
CA SER A 368 17.04 7.42 -15.34
C SER A 368 16.00 7.39 -16.45
N PHE A 369 14.78 6.94 -16.14
CA PHE A 369 13.65 7.01 -17.09
C PHE A 369 13.43 8.46 -17.55
N TYR A 370 13.47 9.40 -16.60
CA TYR A 370 13.26 10.83 -16.88
C TYR A 370 14.29 11.43 -17.83
N GLN A 371 15.58 11.11 -17.66
CA GLN A 371 16.65 11.60 -18.54
C GLN A 371 16.49 11.16 -20.00
N ASN A 372 15.81 10.04 -20.23
CA ASN A 372 15.61 9.46 -21.55
C ASN A 372 14.24 9.80 -22.15
N LEU A 373 13.45 10.68 -21.50
CA LEU A 373 12.21 11.17 -22.08
C LEU A 373 12.50 11.94 -23.37
N GLY A 374 11.71 11.63 -24.40
CA GLY A 374 11.64 12.39 -25.64
C GLY A 374 10.36 13.22 -25.72
N ALA A 375 10.26 14.04 -26.75
CA ALA A 375 8.98 14.61 -27.14
C ALA A 375 7.99 13.49 -27.48
N PHE A 376 6.72 13.68 -27.12
CA PHE A 376 5.69 12.71 -27.44
C PHE A 376 5.57 12.48 -28.95
N ARG A 377 5.34 11.22 -29.33
CA ARG A 377 5.14 10.81 -30.72
C ARG A 377 3.83 10.05 -30.83
N ALA A 378 2.99 10.45 -31.80
CA ALA A 378 1.69 9.82 -32.04
C ALA A 378 1.78 8.35 -32.50
N ASP A 379 2.96 7.89 -32.94
CA ASP A 379 3.23 6.48 -33.26
C ASP A 379 3.47 5.60 -32.01
N GLY A 380 3.50 6.20 -30.81
CA GLY A 380 3.72 5.52 -29.54
C GLY A 380 5.18 5.11 -29.30
N ARG A 381 6.13 5.57 -30.13
CA ARG A 381 7.55 5.25 -30.00
C ARG A 381 8.28 6.22 -29.07
N GLY A 382 9.34 5.73 -28.44
CA GLY A 382 10.15 6.45 -27.46
C GLY A 382 9.59 6.38 -26.04
N LEU A 383 10.33 6.99 -25.10
CA LEU A 383 9.92 7.11 -23.72
C LEU A 383 9.20 8.43 -23.52
N SER A 384 8.01 8.38 -22.92
CA SER A 384 7.16 9.55 -22.73
C SER A 384 6.48 9.53 -21.37
N LEU A 385 6.40 10.70 -20.75
CA LEU A 385 5.55 10.99 -19.60
C LEU A 385 4.64 12.15 -19.99
N LEU A 386 3.33 11.95 -19.90
CA LEU A 386 2.32 12.93 -20.28
C LEU A 386 1.48 13.22 -19.04
N THR A 387 1.78 14.34 -18.39
CA THR A 387 1.03 14.88 -17.26
C THR A 387 -0.07 15.82 -17.75
N SER A 388 -1.07 16.05 -16.90
CA SER A 388 -2.29 16.79 -17.26
C SER A 388 -2.89 16.28 -18.58
N THR A 389 -2.79 14.96 -18.83
CA THR A 389 -3.19 14.30 -20.06
C THR A 389 -4.04 13.09 -19.71
N ARG A 390 -5.35 13.31 -19.70
CA ARG A 390 -6.38 12.32 -19.39
C ARG A 390 -6.73 11.49 -20.62
N VAL A 391 -6.54 10.18 -20.52
CA VAL A 391 -7.12 9.22 -21.48
C VAL A 391 -8.65 9.27 -21.36
N ARG A 392 -9.35 9.52 -22.47
CA ARG A 392 -10.81 9.64 -22.57
C ARG A 392 -11.46 8.49 -23.31
N TYR A 393 -10.73 7.79 -24.17
CA TYR A 393 -11.25 6.67 -24.92
C TYR A 393 -10.20 5.58 -25.03
N ILE A 394 -10.62 4.33 -24.83
CA ILE A 394 -9.80 3.14 -25.04
C ILE A 394 -10.60 2.18 -25.90
N ASP A 395 -9.97 1.66 -26.95
CA ASP A 395 -10.55 0.61 -27.78
C ASP A 395 -9.48 -0.39 -28.21
N ARG A 396 -9.92 -1.53 -28.74
CA ARG A 396 -9.06 -2.50 -29.39
C ARG A 396 -9.28 -2.45 -30.89
N PHE A 397 -8.22 -2.33 -31.66
CA PHE A 397 -8.25 -2.49 -33.11
C PHE A 397 -7.16 -3.48 -33.51
N GLU A 398 -7.57 -4.56 -34.18
CA GLU A 398 -6.69 -5.69 -34.52
C GLU A 398 -5.99 -6.21 -33.25
N ASP A 399 -4.66 -6.18 -33.23
CA ASP A 399 -3.82 -6.62 -32.11
C ASP A 399 -3.26 -5.46 -31.26
N THR A 400 -3.88 -4.27 -31.33
CA THR A 400 -3.41 -3.08 -30.62
C THR A 400 -4.50 -2.40 -29.81
N TYR A 401 -4.09 -1.71 -28.75
CA TYR A 401 -4.89 -0.82 -27.94
C TYR A 401 -4.79 0.60 -28.48
N ARG A 402 -5.90 1.19 -28.88
CA ARG A 402 -5.98 2.59 -29.30
C ARG A 402 -6.45 3.44 -28.13
N LEU A 403 -5.62 4.42 -27.76
CA LEU A 403 -5.93 5.38 -26.70
C LEU A 403 -6.18 6.74 -27.33
N THR A 404 -7.19 7.45 -26.85
CA THR A 404 -7.45 8.86 -27.20
C THR A 404 -7.48 9.71 -25.94
N THR A 405 -6.79 10.83 -25.97
CA THR A 405 -6.70 11.82 -24.89
C THR A 405 -7.85 12.83 -24.95
N GLU A 406 -7.95 13.71 -23.96
CA GLU A 406 -8.95 14.78 -23.90
C GLU A 406 -8.84 15.81 -25.04
N THR A 407 -7.67 15.90 -25.68
CA THR A 407 -7.45 16.78 -26.83
C THR A 407 -7.91 16.15 -28.15
N GLY A 408 -8.33 14.89 -28.13
CA GLY A 408 -8.64 14.10 -29.33
C GLY A 408 -7.39 13.48 -29.97
N ALA A 409 -6.18 13.79 -29.50
CA ALA A 409 -4.97 13.10 -29.95
C ALA A 409 -5.01 11.64 -29.51
N GLY A 410 -4.68 10.72 -30.43
CA GLY A 410 -4.66 9.30 -30.15
C GLY A 410 -3.41 8.59 -30.66
N ALA A 411 -3.08 7.47 -30.01
CA ALA A 411 -1.94 6.62 -30.33
C ALA A 411 -2.30 5.14 -30.09
N SER A 412 -1.63 4.25 -30.83
CA SER A 412 -1.82 2.80 -30.71
C SER A 412 -0.63 2.15 -30.01
N TYR A 413 -0.94 1.19 -29.14
CA TYR A 413 0.02 0.48 -28.29
C TYR A 413 -0.19 -1.02 -28.40
N ASP A 414 0.89 -1.78 -28.29
CA ASP A 414 0.83 -3.24 -28.35
C ASP A 414 0.43 -3.82 -26.98
N HIS A 415 0.74 -3.09 -25.90
CA HIS A 415 0.36 -3.44 -24.53
C HIS A 415 -0.23 -2.26 -23.77
N LEU A 416 -1.19 -2.54 -22.88
CA LEU A 416 -1.84 -1.57 -22.02
C LEU A 416 -1.79 -2.03 -20.56
N ILE A 417 -1.32 -1.14 -19.68
CA ILE A 417 -1.32 -1.32 -18.23
C ILE A 417 -2.15 -0.21 -17.61
N VAL A 418 -3.13 -0.57 -16.78
CA VAL A 418 -4.00 0.39 -16.09
C VAL A 418 -3.79 0.29 -14.59
N THR A 419 -3.45 1.43 -13.96
CA THR A 419 -3.24 1.51 -12.51
C THR A 419 -4.19 2.47 -11.79
N ALA A 420 -4.99 3.22 -12.55
CA ALA A 420 -6.03 4.07 -11.99
C ALA A 420 -7.14 3.22 -11.32
N PRO A 421 -7.76 3.69 -10.23
CA PRO A 421 -8.88 2.99 -9.61
C PRO A 421 -10.03 2.75 -10.61
N GLY A 422 -10.66 1.57 -10.54
CA GLY A 422 -11.65 1.13 -11.54
C GLY A 422 -12.81 2.12 -11.77
N TRP A 423 -13.41 2.64 -10.70
CA TRP A 423 -14.46 3.67 -10.80
C TRP A 423 -13.96 4.97 -11.41
N SER A 424 -12.78 5.47 -10.99
CA SER A 424 -12.20 6.69 -11.54
C SER A 424 -11.94 6.56 -13.03
N MET A 425 -11.50 5.38 -13.49
CA MET A 425 -11.33 5.10 -14.92
C MET A 425 -12.69 5.11 -15.65
N GLN A 426 -13.68 4.36 -15.17
CA GLN A 426 -14.99 4.25 -15.84
C GLN A 426 -15.74 5.57 -15.94
N MET A 427 -15.61 6.43 -14.93
CA MET A 427 -16.28 7.74 -14.93
C MET A 427 -15.58 8.78 -15.81
N ASN A 428 -14.34 8.53 -16.25
CA ASN A 428 -13.55 9.48 -17.02
C ASN A 428 -13.20 9.01 -18.43
N THR A 429 -13.34 7.71 -18.70
CA THR A 429 -12.88 7.04 -19.91
C THR A 429 -14.01 6.21 -20.50
N SER A 430 -14.32 6.46 -21.77
CA SER A 430 -15.21 5.62 -22.56
C SER A 430 -14.45 4.43 -23.15
N PHE A 431 -15.16 3.33 -23.37
CA PHE A 431 -14.58 2.09 -23.89
C PHE A 431 -15.31 1.68 -25.16
N GLY A 432 -14.55 1.35 -26.20
CA GLY A 432 -15.09 0.87 -27.47
C GLY A 432 -15.58 -0.56 -27.42
N THR A 433 -16.39 -0.95 -28.41
CA THR A 433 -17.06 -2.25 -28.46
C THR A 433 -16.08 -3.41 -28.50
N ASN A 434 -14.98 -3.29 -29.27
CA ASN A 434 -13.99 -4.37 -29.40
C ASN A 434 -13.23 -4.59 -28.09
N PHE A 435 -12.91 -3.50 -27.39
CA PHE A 435 -12.30 -3.58 -26.07
C PHE A 435 -13.22 -4.23 -25.04
N LEU A 436 -14.51 -3.88 -25.08
CA LEU A 436 -15.51 -4.52 -24.22
C LEU A 436 -15.69 -6.01 -24.61
N GLU A 437 -15.72 -6.37 -25.88
CA GLU A 437 -15.82 -7.76 -26.33
C GLU A 437 -14.63 -8.61 -25.91
N GLU A 438 -13.39 -8.10 -26.01
CA GLU A 438 -12.20 -8.77 -25.47
C GLU A 438 -12.35 -9.05 -23.98
N ILE A 439 -12.86 -8.08 -23.22
CA ILE A 439 -13.07 -8.20 -21.77
C ILE A 439 -14.23 -9.15 -21.42
N PHE A 440 -15.29 -9.20 -22.22
CA PHE A 440 -16.54 -9.88 -21.87
C PHE A 440 -16.73 -11.25 -22.50
N VAL A 441 -16.18 -11.51 -23.69
CA VAL A 441 -16.63 -12.60 -24.56
C VAL A 441 -15.54 -13.64 -24.83
N ASN A 442 -14.26 -13.25 -24.87
CA ASN A 442 -13.20 -14.14 -25.38
C ASN A 442 -12.05 -14.37 -24.39
N PRO A 443 -12.24 -15.17 -23.33
CA PRO A 443 -11.15 -15.68 -22.51
C PRO A 443 -10.45 -16.82 -23.27
N SER A 444 -9.80 -16.55 -24.39
CA SER A 444 -9.03 -17.57 -25.09
C SER A 444 -7.77 -17.93 -24.32
N ASP A 445 -7.42 -19.22 -24.37
CA ASP A 445 -6.36 -19.90 -23.61
C ASP A 445 -5.03 -19.13 -23.59
N GLY A 446 -4.77 -18.40 -22.49
CA GLY A 446 -3.49 -17.73 -22.22
C GLY A 446 -3.56 -16.23 -21.95
N ASN A 447 -4.68 -15.56 -22.24
CA ASN A 447 -4.85 -14.13 -21.94
C ASN A 447 -5.37 -13.89 -20.51
N ASN A 448 -4.49 -14.08 -19.52
CA ASN A 448 -4.79 -13.85 -18.09
C ASN A 448 -4.76 -12.36 -17.65
N PHE A 449 -4.77 -11.40 -18.58
CA PHE A 449 -4.51 -9.99 -18.24
C PHE A 449 -5.76 -9.18 -17.86
N TRP A 450 -6.98 -9.68 -18.12
CA TRP A 450 -8.21 -9.12 -17.57
C TRP A 450 -9.28 -10.21 -17.44
N PRO A 451 -9.84 -10.50 -16.25
CA PRO A 451 -10.63 -11.72 -16.09
C PRO A 451 -12.06 -11.59 -16.69
N PRO A 452 -12.74 -12.70 -17.01
CA PRO A 452 -14.10 -12.74 -17.60
C PRO A 452 -15.14 -11.93 -16.81
N MET A 453 -16.36 -11.75 -17.36
CA MET A 453 -17.51 -10.98 -16.85
C MET A 453 -17.70 -10.91 -15.31
N ALA A 454 -17.30 -11.93 -14.55
CA ALA A 454 -17.22 -11.92 -13.09
C ALA A 454 -16.33 -10.80 -12.51
N SER A 455 -15.22 -10.44 -13.17
CA SER A 455 -14.30 -9.38 -12.74
C SER A 455 -14.84 -7.98 -13.02
N TRP A 456 -15.52 -7.75 -14.14
CA TRP A 456 -16.17 -6.46 -14.42
C TRP A 456 -17.32 -6.20 -13.46
N LYS A 457 -18.10 -7.24 -13.15
CA LYS A 457 -19.06 -7.19 -12.03
C LYS A 457 -18.32 -6.88 -10.72
N GLY A 458 -17.16 -7.48 -10.48
CA GLY A 458 -16.28 -7.14 -9.36
C GLY A 458 -15.83 -5.67 -9.33
N ILE A 459 -15.43 -5.10 -10.47
CA ILE A 459 -15.07 -3.66 -10.58
C ILE A 459 -16.29 -2.79 -10.27
N LYS A 460 -17.47 -3.13 -10.81
CA LYS A 460 -18.73 -2.41 -10.53
C LYS A 460 -19.22 -2.55 -9.09
N MET A 461 -18.90 -3.68 -8.45
CA MET A 461 -19.21 -3.96 -7.04
C MET A 461 -18.08 -3.54 -6.10
N SER A 462 -17.00 -2.95 -6.62
CA SER A 462 -15.91 -2.45 -5.79
C SER A 462 -16.38 -1.21 -5.05
N HIS A 463 -16.13 -1.18 -3.75
CA HIS A 463 -16.49 -0.07 -2.87
C HIS A 463 -15.23 0.73 -2.53
N ASN A 464 -15.32 2.06 -2.62
CA ASN A 464 -14.27 2.96 -2.15
C ASN A 464 -14.61 3.45 -0.75
N ILE A 465 -13.62 3.40 0.15
CA ILE A 465 -13.77 3.91 1.52
C ILE A 465 -13.30 5.36 1.53
N THR A 466 -14.16 6.26 2.03
CA THR A 466 -13.82 7.67 2.21
C THR A 466 -12.86 7.86 3.38
N SER A 467 -11.87 8.73 3.23
CA SER A 467 -10.93 9.09 4.29
C SER A 467 -10.75 10.60 4.34
N SER A 468 -10.66 11.15 5.54
CA SER A 468 -10.37 12.56 5.79
C SER A 468 -9.21 12.67 6.77
N LYS A 469 -8.30 13.60 6.50
CA LYS A 469 -7.18 13.92 7.37
C LYS A 469 -7.04 15.42 7.49
N ILE A 470 -6.92 15.89 8.72
CA ILE A 470 -6.68 17.30 9.03
C ILE A 470 -5.39 17.37 9.83
N PHE A 471 -4.41 18.10 9.29
CA PHE A 471 -3.15 18.33 9.96
C PHE A 471 -3.09 19.78 10.44
N TYR A 472 -2.64 19.98 11.68
CA TYR A 472 -2.36 21.29 12.22
C TYR A 472 -0.98 21.32 12.86
N LYS A 473 -0.20 22.33 12.49
CA LYS A 473 1.14 22.53 13.06
C LYS A 473 1.03 23.13 14.45
N LEU A 474 1.56 22.43 15.45
CA LEU A 474 1.68 22.94 16.81
C LEU A 474 3.00 23.71 17.00
N LYS A 475 3.00 24.66 17.94
CA LYS A 475 4.22 25.42 18.30
C LYS A 475 5.19 24.60 19.16
N GLN A 476 4.66 23.62 19.90
CA GLN A 476 5.40 22.73 20.78
C GLN A 476 4.63 21.42 21.00
N ARG A 477 5.29 20.40 21.56
CA ARG A 477 4.65 19.14 21.96
C ARG A 477 3.99 19.32 23.33
N PHE A 478 2.78 19.89 23.35
CA PHE A 478 2.10 20.26 24.60
C PHE A 478 1.92 19.08 25.59
N TRP A 479 1.77 17.85 25.07
CA TRP A 479 1.68 16.63 25.89
C TRP A 479 2.99 16.25 26.60
N ALA A 480 4.13 16.83 26.23
CA ALA A 480 5.42 16.58 26.87
C ALA A 480 5.80 17.62 27.94
N VAL A 481 5.03 18.70 28.07
CA VAL A 481 5.42 19.88 28.87
C VAL A 481 4.38 20.33 29.89
N SER A 482 3.20 19.71 29.95
CA SER A 482 2.13 20.23 30.79
C SER A 482 1.38 19.16 31.57
N ASP A 483 1.20 19.40 32.86
CA ASP A 483 0.18 18.81 33.73
C ASP A 483 -1.21 19.47 33.55
N ILE A 484 -1.46 20.13 32.41
CA ILE A 484 -2.80 20.63 32.08
C ILE A 484 -3.75 19.43 32.18
N PRO A 485 -4.88 19.53 32.89
CA PRO A 485 -5.92 18.53 32.84
C PRO A 485 -6.38 18.44 31.38
N GLN A 486 -5.90 17.40 30.70
CA GLN A 486 -6.26 17.07 29.33
C GLN A 486 -7.56 16.32 29.33
#